data_AF-A0A2P6QTT3-F1
#
_entry.id   AF-A0A2P6QTT3-F1
#
_cell.length_a   1.000
_cell.length_b   1.000
_cell.length_c   1.000
_cell.angle_alpha   90.00
_cell.angle_beta   90.00
_cell.angle_gamma   90.00
#
_symmetry.space_group_name_H-M   'P 1'
#
loop_
_entity.id
_entity.type
_entity.pdbx_description
1 polymer ?
#
loop_
_entity_poly.entity_id
_entity_poly.type
_entity_poly.pdbx_seq_one_letter_code
_entity_poly.pdbx_strand_id
1 'polypeptide(L)'
;MACFESTFIYLRSTFVEMGEAVKVVVLESVLKKRKREKEWALAKKQGLEAAKKKNAENRKLIYNKFKQYTKEYAKKDNELVQLKREARLKRGFYVEPDSKLLFIIRIRGFNANDPKTKKILQLLRLR
;
A
#
# COMPACT_ATOMS: atom_id res chain seq x y z
N MET A 1 -26.96 21.49 41.93
CA MET A 1 -25.78 21.93 41.14
C MET A 1 -26.14 22.10 39.65
N ALA A 2 -27.34 22.62 39.34
CA ALA A 2 -27.91 22.66 37.98
C ALA A 2 -28.31 24.08 37.54
N CYS A 3 -27.73 25.12 38.14
CA CYS A 3 -28.08 26.52 37.86
C CYS A 3 -27.07 27.28 36.98
N PHE A 4 -25.94 26.66 36.59
CA PHE A 4 -24.88 27.35 35.84
C PHE A 4 -24.85 27.03 34.34
N GLU A 5 -25.49 25.94 33.89
CA GLU A 5 -25.50 25.54 32.48
C GLU A 5 -26.63 26.19 31.66
N SER A 6 -27.70 26.67 32.31
CA SER A 6 -28.85 27.28 31.61
C SER A 6 -28.59 28.72 31.15
N THR A 7 -27.80 29.50 31.89
CA THR A 7 -27.49 30.90 31.53
C THR A 7 -26.46 31.01 30.40
N PHE A 8 -25.58 30.02 30.25
CA PHE A 8 -24.56 30.02 29.19
C PHE A 8 -25.11 29.67 27.80
N ILE A 9 -26.15 28.83 27.74
CA ILE A 9 -26.82 28.46 26.47
C ILE A 9 -27.64 29.65 25.93
N TYR A 10 -28.26 30.45 26.80
CA TYR A 10 -29.07 31.60 26.40
C TYR A 10 -28.25 32.84 25.96
N LEU A 11 -26.99 32.96 26.41
CA LEU A 11 -26.08 34.02 25.96
C LEU A 11 -25.41 33.70 24.60
N ARG A 12 -25.43 32.44 24.16
CA ARG A 12 -24.83 32.03 22.88
C ARG A 12 -25.82 32.03 21.72
N SER A 13 -27.12 31.96 22.00
CA SER A 13 -28.17 32.10 20.97
C SER A 13 -28.50 33.55 20.62
N THR A 14 -28.17 34.51 21.49
CA THR A 14 -28.49 35.94 21.30
C THR A 14 -27.34 36.78 20.73
N PHE A 15 -26.14 36.23 20.58
CA PHE A 15 -25.00 36.90 19.91
C PHE A 15 -24.92 36.64 18.39
N VAL A 16 -25.96 36.04 17.79
CA VAL A 16 -26.04 35.75 16.35
C VAL A 16 -26.77 36.85 15.57
N GLU A 17 -27.43 37.79 16.25
CA GLU A 17 -28.14 38.90 15.61
C GLU A 17 -27.46 40.21 15.97
N MET A 18 -27.29 41.11 14.99
CA MET A 18 -26.64 42.44 15.10
C MET A 18 -25.12 42.48 14.86
N GLY A 19 -24.69 41.91 13.73
CA GLY A 19 -23.49 42.35 13.01
C GLY A 19 -23.92 43.11 11.76
N GLU A 20 -23.96 44.43 11.86
CA GLU A 20 -24.31 45.35 10.77
C GLU A 20 -23.55 45.03 9.48
N ALA A 21 -24.27 45.07 8.37
CA ALA A 21 -23.78 44.88 7.02
C ALA A 21 -22.85 46.04 6.60
N VAL A 22 -21.61 46.04 7.08
CA VAL A 22 -20.53 46.70 6.34
C VAL A 22 -20.29 45.84 5.11
N LYS A 23 -20.80 46.28 3.94
CA LYS A 23 -20.36 45.78 2.64
C LYS A 23 -18.88 46.12 2.48
N VAL A 24 -18.00 45.37 3.15
CA VAL A 24 -16.59 45.29 2.77
C VAL A 24 -16.64 44.69 1.39
N VAL A 25 -16.43 45.54 0.38
CA VAL A 25 -16.24 45.10 -1.01
C VAL A 25 -15.19 44.00 -0.94
N VAL A 26 -15.63 42.74 -1.07
CA VAL A 26 -14.71 41.60 -0.96
C VAL A 26 -13.64 41.84 -1.98
N LEU A 27 -12.42 42.09 -1.52
CA LEU A 27 -11.27 42.41 -2.36
C LEU A 27 -11.18 41.38 -3.48
N GLU A 28 -11.10 41.85 -4.73
CA GLU A 28 -11.07 40.99 -5.91
C GLU A 28 -10.01 39.87 -5.82
N SER A 29 -8.91 40.15 -5.11
CA SER A 29 -7.82 39.21 -4.84
C SER A 29 -8.27 37.97 -4.05
N VAL A 30 -9.19 38.11 -3.10
CA VAL A 30 -9.72 37.00 -2.29
C VAL A 30 -10.67 36.14 -3.13
N LEU A 31 -11.51 36.75 -3.98
CA LEU A 31 -12.38 36.02 -4.90
C LEU A 31 -11.57 35.24 -5.94
N LYS A 32 -10.49 35.83 -6.48
CA LYS A 32 -9.57 35.16 -7.40
C LYS A 32 -8.85 33.98 -6.72
N LYS A 33 -8.42 34.11 -5.45
CA LYS A 33 -7.85 32.99 -4.68
C LYS A 33 -8.85 31.85 -4.48
N ARG A 34 -10.08 32.15 -4.06
CA ARG A 34 -11.15 31.15 -3.86
C ARG A 34 -11.52 30.41 -5.16
N LYS A 35 -11.54 31.09 -6.30
CA LYS A 35 -11.78 30.46 -7.62
C LYS A 35 -10.67 29.45 -7.96
N ARG A 36 -9.40 29.84 -7.81
CA ARG A 36 -8.26 28.94 -8.02
C ARG A 36 -8.32 27.73 -7.09
N GLU A 37 -8.53 27.93 -5.79
CA GLU A 37 -8.61 26.81 -4.84
C GLU A 37 -9.73 25.83 -5.19
N LYS A 38 -10.88 26.33 -5.65
CA LYS A 38 -11.99 25.49 -6.14
C LYS A 38 -11.58 24.69 -7.39
N GLU A 39 -10.95 25.32 -8.37
CA GLU A 39 -10.45 24.65 -9.58
C GLU A 39 -9.41 23.56 -9.24
N TRP A 40 -8.45 23.87 -8.36
CA TRP A 40 -7.45 22.91 -7.88
C TRP A 40 -8.09 21.75 -7.11
N ALA A 41 -9.10 22.01 -6.29
CA ALA A 41 -9.83 20.98 -5.58
C ALA A 41 -10.62 20.07 -6.54
N LEU A 42 -11.22 20.64 -7.60
CA LEU A 42 -11.92 19.87 -8.64
C LEU A 42 -10.95 18.99 -9.43
N ALA A 43 -9.80 19.54 -9.87
CA ALA A 43 -8.78 18.77 -10.57
C ALA A 43 -8.21 17.63 -9.71
N LYS A 44 -7.97 17.88 -8.41
CA LYS A 44 -7.55 16.83 -7.46
C LYS A 44 -8.61 15.74 -7.31
N LYS A 45 -9.89 16.09 -7.18
CA LYS A 45 -10.99 15.12 -7.10
C LYS A 45 -11.06 14.24 -8.34
N GLN A 46 -10.98 14.84 -9.53
CA GLN A 46 -10.96 14.11 -10.81
C GLN A 46 -9.74 13.18 -10.91
N GLY A 47 -8.56 13.64 -10.49
CA GLY A 47 -7.34 12.82 -10.45
C GLY A 47 -7.47 11.63 -9.50
N LEU A 48 -8.05 11.82 -8.32
CA LEU A 48 -8.31 10.75 -7.36
C LEU A 48 -9.34 9.73 -7.88
N GLU A 49 -10.40 10.19 -8.55
CA GLU A 49 -11.40 9.31 -9.16
C GLU A 49 -10.79 8.47 -10.28
N ALA A 50 -9.96 9.07 -11.14
CA ALA A 50 -9.23 8.34 -12.19
C ALA A 50 -8.27 7.31 -11.58
N ALA A 51 -7.52 7.67 -10.53
CA ALA A 51 -6.63 6.74 -9.84
C ALA A 51 -7.40 5.58 -9.17
N LYS A 52 -8.57 5.86 -8.57
CA LYS A 52 -9.44 4.82 -7.99
C LYS A 52 -9.92 3.83 -9.05
N LYS A 53 -10.34 4.31 -10.22
CA LYS A 53 -10.75 3.45 -11.35
C LYS A 53 -9.59 2.55 -11.80
N LYS A 54 -8.41 3.12 -12.05
CA LYS A 54 -7.19 2.37 -12.41
C LYS A 54 -6.81 1.34 -11.34
N ASN A 55 -6.90 1.69 -10.06
CA ASN A 55 -6.61 0.77 -8.97
C ASN A 55 -7.61 -0.38 -8.90
N ALA A 56 -8.90 -0.13 -9.16
CA ALA A 56 -9.91 -1.18 -9.21
C ALA A 56 -9.66 -2.15 -10.37
N GLU A 57 -9.26 -1.65 -11.54
CA GLU A 57 -8.85 -2.46 -12.68
C GLU A 57 -7.60 -3.30 -12.35
N ASN A 58 -6.57 -2.67 -11.78
CA ASN A 58 -5.34 -3.36 -11.37
C ASN A 58 -5.61 -4.48 -10.35
N ARG A 59 -6.53 -4.28 -9.40
CA ARG A 59 -6.93 -5.32 -8.44
C ARG A 59 -7.54 -6.54 -9.14
N LYS A 60 -8.41 -6.31 -10.14
CA LYS A 60 -8.98 -7.41 -10.95
C LYS A 60 -7.89 -8.15 -11.71
N LEU A 61 -6.92 -7.43 -12.28
CA LEU A 61 -5.78 -8.03 -12.98
C LEU A 61 -4.90 -8.87 -12.04
N ILE A 62 -4.55 -8.35 -10.86
CA ILE A 62 -3.75 -9.07 -9.85
C ILE A 62 -4.47 -10.34 -9.41
N TYR A 63 -5.78 -10.27 -9.19
CA TYR A 63 -6.58 -11.44 -8.81
C TYR A 63 -6.57 -12.53 -9.90
N ASN A 64 -6.69 -12.15 -11.17
CA ASN A 64 -6.61 -13.10 -12.28
C ASN A 64 -5.21 -13.72 -12.40
N LYS A 65 -4.14 -12.92 -12.24
CA LYS A 65 -2.76 -13.41 -12.23
C LYS A 65 -2.50 -14.36 -11.07
N PHE A 66 -3.00 -14.05 -9.88
CA PHE A 66 -2.91 -14.94 -8.72
C PHE A 66 -3.52 -16.31 -9.03
N LYS A 67 -4.73 -16.35 -9.59
CA LYS A 67 -5.37 -17.62 -10.00
C LYS A 67 -4.54 -18.42 -11.00
N GLN A 68 -3.92 -17.74 -11.96
CA GLN A 68 -3.06 -18.38 -12.96
C GLN A 68 -1.83 -19.00 -12.30
N TYR A 69 -1.09 -18.23 -11.51
CA TYR A 69 0.11 -18.71 -10.83
C TYR A 69 -0.18 -19.86 -9.86
N THR A 70 -1.26 -19.79 -9.08
CA THR A 70 -1.65 -20.90 -8.19
C THR A 70 -1.89 -22.19 -8.97
N LYS A 71 -2.56 -22.12 -10.13
CA LYS A 71 -2.76 -23.29 -10.99
C LYS A 71 -1.46 -23.79 -11.59
N GLU A 72 -0.57 -22.90 -12.02
CA GLU A 72 0.73 -23.27 -12.58
C GLU A 72 1.62 -23.99 -11.57
N TYR A 73 1.71 -23.50 -10.33
CA TYR A 73 2.50 -24.15 -9.29
C TYR A 73 1.90 -25.51 -8.89
N ALA A 74 0.57 -25.59 -8.71
CA ALA A 74 -0.09 -26.87 -8.42
C ALA A 74 0.10 -27.91 -9.53
N LYS A 75 0.10 -27.49 -10.80
CA LYS A 75 0.41 -28.37 -11.93
C LYS A 75 1.86 -28.87 -11.88
N LYS A 76 2.82 -27.98 -11.65
CA LYS A 76 4.25 -28.35 -11.53
C LYS A 76 4.48 -29.36 -10.41
N ASP A 77 3.85 -29.17 -9.25
CA ASP A 77 3.98 -30.12 -8.13
C ASP A 77 3.40 -31.49 -8.48
N ASN A 78 2.23 -31.52 -9.12
CA ASN A 78 1.61 -32.76 -9.59
C ASN A 78 2.44 -33.46 -10.67
N GLU A 79 3.00 -32.71 -11.62
CA GLU A 79 3.89 -33.23 -12.66
C GLU A 79 5.15 -33.86 -12.06
N LEU A 80 5.78 -33.23 -11.07
CA LEU A 80 6.92 -33.81 -10.35
C LEU A 80 6.56 -35.14 -9.68
N VAL A 81 5.38 -35.22 -9.05
CA VAL A 81 4.89 -36.47 -8.44
C VAL A 81 4.60 -37.54 -9.49
N GLN A 82 4.01 -37.18 -10.63
CA GLN A 82 3.76 -38.09 -11.75
C GLN A 82 5.06 -38.66 -12.31
N LEU A 83 6.05 -37.81 -12.59
CA LEU A 83 7.37 -38.23 -13.08
C LEU A 83 8.08 -39.19 -12.13
N LYS A 84 8.02 -38.93 -10.82
CA LYS A 84 8.55 -39.86 -9.80
C LYS A 84 7.84 -41.22 -9.83
N ARG A 85 6.52 -41.24 -10.00
CA ARG A 85 5.74 -42.48 -10.09
C ARG A 85 6.05 -43.25 -11.37
N GLU A 86 6.12 -42.58 -12.51
CA GLU A 86 6.48 -43.18 -13.79
C GLU A 86 7.88 -43.78 -13.79
N ALA A 87 8.85 -43.06 -13.22
CA ALA A 87 10.21 -43.58 -13.05
C ALA A 87 10.20 -44.86 -12.20
N ARG A 88 9.48 -44.85 -11.07
CA ARG A 88 9.34 -46.04 -10.20
C ARG A 88 8.69 -47.22 -10.91
N LEU A 89 7.67 -46.99 -11.76
CA LEU A 89 7.04 -48.03 -12.58
C LEU A 89 8.02 -48.65 -13.59
N LYS A 90 8.83 -47.80 -14.23
CA LYS A 90 9.87 -48.21 -15.20
C LYS A 90 11.12 -48.79 -14.53
N ARG A 91 11.13 -48.96 -13.19
CA ARG A 91 12.29 -49.36 -12.38
C ARG A 91 13.52 -48.43 -12.54
N GLY A 92 13.27 -47.17 -12.90
CA GLY A 92 14.27 -46.11 -13.02
C GLY A 92 14.17 -45.07 -11.92
N PHE A 93 15.06 -44.07 -11.96
CA PHE A 93 15.10 -42.96 -11.01
C PHE A 93 14.87 -41.62 -11.73
N TYR A 94 14.08 -40.74 -11.11
CA TYR A 94 13.91 -39.37 -11.56
C TYR A 94 14.81 -38.45 -10.73
N VAL A 95 15.70 -37.71 -11.39
CA VAL A 95 16.58 -36.74 -10.75
C VAL A 95 15.90 -35.37 -10.78
N GLU A 96 15.69 -34.79 -9.59
CA GLU A 96 15.08 -33.47 -9.46
C GLU A 96 16.05 -32.36 -9.86
N PRO A 97 15.56 -31.24 -10.43
CA PRO A 97 16.41 -30.11 -10.76
C PRO A 97 16.90 -29.38 -9.49
N ASP A 98 18.14 -28.90 -9.52
CA ASP A 98 18.72 -28.12 -8.43
C ASP A 98 18.01 -26.77 -8.21
N SER A 99 17.90 -26.37 -6.95
CA SER A 99 17.30 -25.09 -6.55
C SER A 99 18.11 -23.89 -7.02
N LYS A 100 17.45 -22.93 -7.69
CA LYS A 100 18.12 -21.74 -8.26
C LYS A 100 18.25 -20.55 -7.31
N LEU A 101 17.41 -20.50 -6.27
CA LEU A 101 17.31 -19.36 -5.36
C LEU A 101 17.64 -19.79 -3.94
N LEU A 102 18.37 -18.95 -3.22
CA LEU A 102 18.77 -19.15 -1.83
C LEU A 102 18.27 -17.98 -1.00
N PHE A 103 17.67 -18.28 0.16
CA PHE A 103 17.30 -17.26 1.15
C PHE A 103 18.35 -17.27 2.28
N ILE A 104 19.13 -16.20 2.37
CA ILE A 104 20.26 -16.12 3.32
C ILE A 104 19.86 -15.20 4.48
N ILE A 105 19.94 -15.72 5.70
CA ILE A 105 19.73 -14.96 6.93
C ILE A 105 21.02 -14.97 7.74
N ARG A 106 21.40 -13.82 8.27
CA ARG A 106 22.55 -13.70 9.16
C ARG A 106 22.18 -14.10 10.58
N ILE A 107 22.84 -15.13 11.11
CA ILE A 107 22.59 -15.65 12.48
C ILE A 107 23.56 -15.04 13.51
N ARG A 108 24.79 -14.73 13.11
CA ARG A 108 25.84 -14.20 13.99
C ARG A 108 25.95 -12.68 13.92
N GLY A 109 26.33 -12.05 15.04
CA GLY A 109 26.62 -10.62 15.12
C GLY A 109 27.90 -10.21 14.38
N PHE A 110 28.36 -8.97 14.57
CA PHE A 110 29.54 -8.43 13.88
C PHE A 110 30.87 -8.80 14.55
N ASN A 111 30.81 -9.13 15.83
CA ASN A 111 31.98 -9.41 16.65
C ASN A 111 32.60 -10.76 16.26
N ALA A 112 33.94 -10.83 16.31
CA ALA A 112 34.74 -12.02 16.01
C ALA A 112 34.61 -12.62 14.58
N ASN A 113 34.20 -11.83 13.59
CA ASN A 113 34.29 -12.22 12.18
C ASN A 113 35.56 -11.67 11.51
N ASP A 114 36.20 -12.49 10.68
CA ASP A 114 37.32 -12.09 9.82
C ASP A 114 36.91 -10.93 8.88
N PRO A 115 37.82 -9.97 8.60
CA PRO A 115 37.53 -8.85 7.70
C PRO A 115 37.03 -9.28 6.30
N LYS A 116 37.48 -10.40 5.74
CA LYS A 116 37.00 -10.91 4.45
C LYS A 116 35.54 -11.34 4.52
N THR A 117 35.18 -12.10 5.55
CA THR A 117 33.79 -12.53 5.78
C THR A 117 32.86 -11.33 6.01
N LYS A 118 33.31 -10.32 6.76
CA LYS A 118 32.57 -9.06 6.95
C LYS A 118 32.27 -8.37 5.61
N LYS A 119 33.23 -8.34 4.68
CA LYS A 119 33.04 -7.77 3.35
C LYS A 119 32.05 -8.57 2.49
N ILE A 120 32.11 -9.91 2.53
CA ILE A 120 31.15 -10.76 1.82
C ILE A 120 29.71 -10.52 2.31
N LEU A 121 29.52 -10.43 3.63
CA LEU A 121 28.19 -10.15 4.20
C LEU A 121 27.68 -8.75 3.80
N GLN A 122 28.57 -7.75 3.70
CA GLN A 122 28.21 -6.42 3.20
C GLN A 122 27.74 -6.44 1.73
N LEU A 123 28.39 -7.24 0.87
CA LEU A 123 28.00 -7.39 -0.54
C LEU A 123 26.62 -8.05 -0.68
N LEU A 124 26.35 -9.06 0.15
CA LEU A 124 25.03 -9.71 0.25
C LEU A 124 23.98 -8.84 0.95
N ARG A 125 24.34 -7.63 1.39
CA ARG A 125 23.48 -6.67 2.13
C ARG A 125 22.99 -7.19 3.49
N LEU A 126 23.74 -8.10 4.11
CA LEU A 126 23.48 -8.65 5.45
C LEU A 126 24.24 -7.84 6.51
N ARG A 127 23.68 -6.70 6.92
CA ARG A 127 24.30 -5.78 7.90
C ARG A 127 24.24 -6.31 9.33
#